data_AF-A0A533ZU15-F1
#
_entry.id   AF-A0A533ZU15-F1
#
_cell.length_a   1.000
_cell.length_b   1.000
_cell.length_c   1.000
_cell.angle_alpha   90.00
_cell.angle_beta   90.00
_cell.angle_gamma   90.00
#
_symmetry.space_group_name_H-M   'P 1'
#
loop_
_entity.id
_entity.type
_entity.pdbx_description
1 polymer ?
#
loop_
_entity_poly.entity_id
_entity_poly.type
_entity_poly.pdbx_seq_one_letter_code
_entity_poly.pdbx_strand_id
1 'polypeptide(L)'
;MTTTASPQTTLTRAQIETAIAALQPVQRVMVRLLLLAFLDPTPEDVAFMARERSEPNMRAGLKQGGKSQVAHDKISGLPKDWILAVENKVRYHQTHLREQLTRLNLLADFLTDALAGLQLEITATEQLLTSECEVGPESLEDLRAQAKLSPLTYALKKLAARADKGEIEAADYVRERLSLEYQARLRQRDRFKKRLNLALLERQATILSSLSDEFLAEIWCIAVGPITNRRVKAVQAYVNTLAAAVKSSLDAASFAAAVNAGLGPRLAGGSKNEGIGSQPVDVSGDLWTQTLLALAADPIPLLTPKPCAHPEGGTKSLTAKLRNLAIYELGEDEEVKMWPRTVQCLNCLTVLRAAQQESGIVGRTLDDVVARVKTRTAFPTKEAVAAALEAAPPPETQALDLEERLRPFIGDDAGQVGAKSW
;
A
#
# COMPACT_ATOMS: atom_id res chain seq x y z
N MET A 1 -16.43 -1.30 16.55
CA MET A 1 -15.36 -0.93 15.60
C MET A 1 -15.60 0.53 15.25
N THR A 2 -14.76 1.43 15.74
CA THR A 2 -14.74 2.82 15.28
C THR A 2 -14.13 2.80 13.89
N THR A 3 -14.97 2.99 12.88
CA THR A 3 -14.54 3.35 11.53
C THR A 3 -13.73 4.63 11.69
N THR A 4 -12.39 4.52 11.73
CA THR A 4 -11.53 5.69 11.59
C THR A 4 -11.75 6.16 10.17
N ALA A 5 -12.67 7.11 10.01
CA ALA A 5 -12.79 7.91 8.82
C ALA A 5 -11.39 8.37 8.42
N SER A 6 -11.05 8.24 7.14
CA SER A 6 -9.88 8.89 6.57
C SER A 6 -9.86 10.33 7.09
N PRO A 7 -8.74 10.84 7.64
CA PRO A 7 -8.69 12.22 8.06
C PRO A 7 -9.10 13.06 6.86
N GLN A 8 -10.25 13.72 6.96
CA GLN A 8 -10.72 14.66 5.94
C GLN A 8 -9.71 15.79 5.96
N THR A 9 -8.69 15.69 5.12
CA THR A 9 -7.75 16.79 4.92
C THR A 9 -8.53 17.85 4.15
N THR A 10 -8.66 19.04 4.74
CA THR A 10 -9.28 20.21 4.11
C THR A 10 -8.44 20.76 2.95
N LEU A 11 -7.21 20.25 2.81
CA LEU A 11 -6.23 20.66 1.83
C LEU A 11 -6.39 19.87 0.52
N THR A 12 -6.47 20.57 -0.60
CA THR A 12 -6.57 19.95 -1.94
C THR A 12 -5.20 19.92 -2.65
N ARG A 13 -4.99 18.95 -3.55
CA ARG A 13 -3.80 18.90 -4.41
C ARG A 13 -3.56 20.20 -5.17
N ALA A 14 -4.62 20.81 -5.69
CA ALA A 14 -4.52 22.06 -6.44
C ALA A 14 -3.96 23.22 -5.58
N GLN A 15 -4.37 23.32 -4.31
CA GLN A 15 -3.83 24.31 -3.38
C GLN A 15 -2.35 24.07 -3.09
N ILE A 16 -1.95 22.81 -2.91
CA ILE A 16 -0.55 22.40 -2.72
C ILE A 16 0.30 22.80 -3.93
N GLU A 17 -0.11 22.42 -5.14
CA GLU A 17 0.64 22.70 -6.37
C GLU A 17 0.73 24.21 -6.65
N THR A 18 -0.34 24.96 -6.38
CA THR A 18 -0.33 26.43 -6.49
C THR A 18 0.64 27.07 -5.52
N ALA A 19 0.65 26.63 -4.25
CA ALA A 19 1.59 27.13 -3.26
C ALA A 19 3.04 26.82 -3.64
N ILE A 20 3.31 25.62 -4.19
CA ILE A 20 4.64 25.23 -4.69
C ILE A 20 5.06 26.11 -5.88
N ALA A 21 4.14 26.39 -6.81
CA ALA A 21 4.42 27.20 -7.99
C ALA A 21 4.80 28.65 -7.66
N ALA A 22 4.28 29.20 -6.56
CA ALA A 22 4.57 30.56 -6.09
C ALA A 22 5.94 30.71 -5.40
N LEU A 23 6.64 29.60 -5.12
CA LEU A 23 7.95 29.63 -4.46
C LEU A 23 9.08 30.06 -5.41
N GLN A 24 10.15 30.59 -4.83
CA GLN A 24 11.40 30.83 -5.56
C GLN A 24 11.99 29.51 -6.09
N PRO A 25 12.72 29.49 -7.22
CA PRO A 25 13.18 28.27 -7.86
C PRO A 25 13.87 27.27 -6.92
N VAL A 26 14.82 27.73 -6.09
CA VAL A 26 15.53 26.89 -5.10
C VAL A 26 14.56 26.25 -4.09
N GLN A 27 13.56 27.00 -3.61
CA GLN A 27 12.57 26.53 -2.64
C GLN A 27 11.60 25.54 -3.29
N ARG A 28 11.14 25.86 -4.51
CA ARG A 28 10.26 25.01 -5.32
C ARG A 28 10.87 23.64 -5.58
N VAL A 29 12.13 23.62 -6.05
CA VAL A 29 12.90 22.38 -6.26
C VAL A 29 12.99 21.59 -4.96
N MET A 30 13.39 22.23 -3.87
CA MET A 30 13.56 21.57 -2.57
C MET A 30 12.25 20.93 -2.08
N VAL A 31 11.12 21.65 -2.16
CA VAL A 31 9.81 21.12 -1.75
C VAL A 31 9.39 19.95 -2.65
N ARG A 32 9.58 20.04 -3.97
CA ARG A 32 9.28 18.93 -4.88
C ARG A 32 10.16 17.70 -4.63
N LEU A 33 11.43 17.87 -4.27
CA LEU A 33 12.29 16.75 -3.87
C LEU A 33 11.85 16.13 -2.55
N LEU A 34 11.42 16.94 -1.56
CA LEU A 34 10.86 16.42 -0.31
C LEU A 34 9.54 15.67 -0.52
N LEU A 35 8.78 16.03 -1.56
CA LEU A 35 7.51 15.41 -1.95
C LEU A 35 7.66 14.45 -3.13
N LEU A 36 8.89 13.96 -3.42
CA LEU A 36 9.21 13.22 -4.65
C LEU A 36 8.37 11.94 -4.85
N ALA A 37 7.91 11.34 -3.75
CA ALA A 37 7.01 10.20 -3.78
C ALA A 37 5.66 10.53 -4.45
N PHE A 38 5.21 11.79 -4.35
CA PHE A 38 3.86 12.23 -4.72
C PHE A 38 3.83 13.23 -5.88
N LEU A 39 4.90 14.00 -6.08
CA LEU A 39 5.00 15.08 -7.07
C LEU A 39 6.30 14.99 -7.86
N ASP A 40 6.19 15.22 -9.16
CA ASP A 40 7.33 15.20 -10.08
C ASP A 40 8.01 16.58 -10.11
N PRO A 41 9.35 16.64 -10.09
CA PRO A 41 10.08 17.83 -10.52
C PRO A 41 9.71 18.19 -11.96
N THR A 42 9.42 19.45 -12.22
CA THR A 42 9.13 19.93 -13.59
C THR A 42 10.40 19.99 -14.44
N PRO A 43 10.30 20.05 -15.78
CA PRO A 43 11.46 20.24 -16.65
C PRO A 43 12.28 21.49 -16.28
N GLU A 44 11.62 22.55 -15.81
CA GLU A 44 12.28 23.75 -15.30
C GLU A 44 13.10 23.49 -14.04
N ASP A 45 12.58 22.68 -13.11
CA ASP A 45 13.27 22.31 -11.88
C ASP A 45 14.49 21.46 -12.18
N VAL A 46 14.37 20.51 -13.11
CA VAL A 46 15.49 19.69 -13.57
C VAL A 46 16.56 20.55 -14.23
N ALA A 47 16.17 21.47 -15.11
CA ALA A 47 17.10 22.41 -15.74
C ALA A 47 17.77 23.32 -14.70
N PHE A 48 17.04 23.75 -13.67
CA PHE A 48 17.60 24.52 -12.56
C PHE A 48 18.62 23.70 -11.75
N MET A 49 18.30 22.47 -11.38
CA MET A 49 19.21 21.57 -10.67
C MET A 49 20.48 21.29 -11.49
N ALA A 50 20.34 21.01 -12.78
CA ALA A 50 21.47 20.75 -13.66
C ALA A 50 22.37 21.98 -13.87
N ARG A 51 21.83 23.21 -13.77
CA ARG A 51 22.64 24.45 -13.76
C ARG A 51 23.42 24.64 -12.46
N GLU A 52 22.85 24.25 -11.32
CA GLU A 52 23.49 24.39 -10.00
C GLU A 52 24.45 23.25 -9.64
N ARG A 53 24.51 22.20 -10.45
CA ARG A 53 25.36 21.02 -10.22
C ARG A 53 26.81 21.42 -9.89
N SER A 54 27.36 20.86 -8.82
CA SER A 54 28.81 20.88 -8.58
C SER A 54 29.47 19.81 -9.44
N GLU A 55 30.48 20.15 -10.26
CA GLU A 55 31.14 19.15 -11.08
C GLU A 55 31.92 18.13 -10.22
N PRO A 56 31.95 16.83 -10.61
CA PRO A 56 32.68 15.78 -9.89
C PRO A 56 34.18 16.06 -9.69
N ASN A 57 34.77 16.90 -10.56
CA ASN A 57 36.20 17.23 -10.55
C ASN A 57 36.51 18.57 -9.85
N MET A 58 35.50 19.25 -9.30
CA MET A 58 35.68 20.53 -8.62
C MET A 58 36.10 20.30 -7.18
N ARG A 59 37.41 20.26 -6.94
CA ARG A 59 37.99 20.36 -5.59
C ARG A 59 37.36 21.57 -4.87
N ALA A 60 36.95 21.36 -3.62
CA ALA A 60 36.47 22.43 -2.75
C ALA A 60 37.41 23.63 -2.81
N GLY A 61 36.97 24.72 -3.44
CA GLY A 61 37.77 25.93 -3.65
C GLY A 61 37.71 26.51 -5.07
N LEU A 62 37.51 25.71 -6.12
CA LEU A 62 37.19 26.27 -7.44
C LEU A 62 35.69 26.56 -7.51
N LYS A 63 35.30 27.76 -7.07
CA LYS A 63 34.00 28.30 -7.46
C LYS A 63 34.09 28.70 -8.93
N GLN A 64 33.37 28.04 -9.84
CA GLN A 64 32.85 28.72 -11.04
C GLN A 64 31.72 29.68 -10.65
N GLY A 65 32.03 30.56 -9.71
CA GLY A 65 31.14 31.54 -9.09
C GLY A 65 31.90 32.65 -8.39
N GLY A 66 33.23 32.68 -8.52
CA GLY A 66 34.07 33.77 -8.06
C GLY A 66 35.09 34.09 -9.15
N LYS A 67 34.73 35.01 -10.06
CA LYS A 67 35.63 35.59 -11.09
C LYS A 67 36.16 34.63 -12.16
N SER A 68 35.30 33.80 -12.75
CA SER A 68 35.51 33.50 -14.17
C SER A 68 34.63 34.46 -14.95
N GLN A 69 35.23 35.42 -15.64
CA GLN A 69 34.61 36.08 -16.78
C GLN A 69 34.41 35.03 -17.89
N VAL A 70 33.56 34.04 -17.65
CA VAL A 70 32.87 33.39 -18.76
C VAL A 70 31.80 34.40 -19.13
N ALA A 71 32.04 35.08 -20.24
CA ALA A 71 31.16 36.06 -20.82
C ALA A 71 29.70 35.60 -20.67
N HIS A 72 28.84 36.54 -20.28
CA HIS A 72 27.39 36.42 -20.40
C HIS A 72 26.92 36.20 -21.87
N ASP A 73 27.86 36.11 -22.81
CA ASP A 73 27.64 35.85 -24.21
C ASP A 73 28.04 34.41 -24.57
N LYS A 74 27.04 33.60 -24.89
CA LYS A 74 27.11 32.37 -25.69
C LYS A 74 27.64 31.10 -25.00
N ILE A 75 26.89 30.59 -24.01
CA ILE A 75 26.67 29.14 -23.93
C ILE A 75 25.24 28.89 -24.38
N SER A 76 25.06 28.60 -25.67
CA SER A 76 23.80 28.08 -26.17
C SER A 76 23.56 26.70 -25.53
N GLY A 77 22.66 26.65 -24.56
CA GLY A 77 22.11 25.40 -24.03
C GLY A 77 22.90 24.78 -22.87
N LEU A 78 22.16 24.44 -21.81
CA LEU A 78 22.62 23.55 -20.75
C LEU A 78 22.99 22.18 -21.37
N PRO A 79 24.17 21.59 -21.08
CA PRO A 79 24.53 20.30 -21.66
C PRO A 79 23.46 19.23 -21.40
N LYS A 80 23.04 18.52 -22.46
CA LYS A 80 21.99 17.49 -22.36
C LYS A 80 22.35 16.41 -21.35
N ASP A 81 23.62 16.03 -21.26
CA ASP A 81 24.11 15.01 -20.34
C ASP A 81 23.93 15.40 -18.87
N TRP A 82 23.93 16.70 -18.56
CA TRP A 82 23.72 17.19 -17.19
C TRP A 82 22.25 17.09 -16.79
N ILE A 83 21.36 17.44 -17.73
CA ILE A 83 19.91 17.27 -17.57
C ILE A 83 19.62 15.77 -17.38
N LEU A 84 20.11 14.92 -18.28
CA LEU A 84 19.92 13.46 -18.21
C LEU A 84 20.44 12.85 -16.90
N ALA A 85 21.58 13.32 -16.38
CA ALA A 85 22.11 12.84 -15.12
C ALA A 85 21.17 13.13 -13.93
N VAL A 86 20.60 14.33 -13.87
CA VAL A 86 19.62 14.70 -12.84
C VAL A 86 18.31 13.93 -13.04
N GLU A 87 17.80 13.86 -14.27
CA GLU A 87 16.58 13.11 -14.59
C GLU A 87 16.67 11.64 -14.20
N ASN A 88 17.80 11.00 -14.47
CA ASN A 88 18.01 9.59 -14.13
C ASN A 88 18.01 9.37 -12.62
N LYS A 89 18.63 10.27 -11.83
CA LYS A 89 18.61 10.20 -10.36
C LYS A 89 17.23 10.46 -9.80
N VAL A 90 16.55 11.51 -10.27
CA VAL A 90 15.15 11.82 -9.90
C VAL A 90 14.28 10.59 -10.16
N ARG A 91 14.34 10.02 -11.37
CA ARG A 91 13.57 8.84 -11.77
C ARG A 91 13.88 7.64 -10.89
N TYR A 92 15.16 7.37 -10.62
CA TYR A 92 15.58 6.25 -9.78
C TYR A 92 14.98 6.33 -8.36
N HIS A 93 15.21 7.44 -7.65
CA HIS A 93 14.71 7.60 -6.27
C HIS A 93 13.19 7.69 -6.21
N GLN A 94 12.57 8.38 -7.17
CA GLN A 94 11.13 8.43 -7.28
C GLN A 94 10.50 7.05 -7.45
N THR A 95 11.05 6.27 -8.38
CA THR A 95 10.58 4.90 -8.65
C THR A 95 10.66 4.08 -7.37
N HIS A 96 11.79 4.13 -6.67
CA HIS A 96 11.97 3.40 -5.42
C HIS A 96 10.97 3.81 -4.31
N LEU A 97 10.78 5.12 -4.09
CA LEU A 97 9.83 5.62 -3.09
C LEU A 97 8.38 5.22 -3.43
N ARG A 98 7.99 5.35 -4.70
CA ARG A 98 6.66 4.96 -5.18
C ARG A 98 6.45 3.46 -5.11
N GLU A 99 7.45 2.65 -5.47
CA GLU A 99 7.42 1.19 -5.36
C GLU A 99 7.18 0.79 -3.89
N GLN A 100 7.90 1.41 -2.95
CA GLN A 100 7.74 1.15 -1.51
C GLN A 100 6.34 1.52 -0.99
N LEU A 101 5.81 2.69 -1.32
CA LEU A 101 4.48 3.11 -0.90
C LEU A 101 3.38 2.25 -1.54
N THR A 102 3.50 1.96 -2.84
CA THR A 102 2.55 1.10 -3.55
C THR A 102 2.51 -0.30 -2.93
N ARG A 103 3.68 -0.85 -2.60
CA ARG A 103 3.82 -2.14 -1.91
C ARG A 103 3.07 -2.14 -0.58
N LEU A 104 3.24 -1.09 0.23
CA LEU A 104 2.60 -0.97 1.54
C LEU A 104 1.08 -0.76 1.43
N ASN A 105 0.61 -0.01 0.42
CA ASN A 105 -0.81 0.13 0.12
C ASN A 105 -1.43 -1.22 -0.26
N LEU A 106 -0.84 -1.92 -1.23
CA LEU A 106 -1.33 -3.24 -1.66
C LEU A 106 -1.37 -4.25 -0.52
N LEU A 107 -0.35 -4.24 0.34
CA LEU A 107 -0.29 -5.11 1.51
C LEU A 107 -1.40 -4.77 2.53
N ALA A 108 -1.63 -3.48 2.80
CA ALA A 108 -2.66 -3.03 3.71
C ALA A 108 -4.07 -3.38 3.17
N ASP A 109 -4.32 -3.15 1.89
CA ASP A 109 -5.58 -3.48 1.23
C ASP A 109 -5.83 -5.00 1.24
N PHE A 110 -4.82 -5.79 0.86
CA PHE A 110 -4.89 -7.25 0.90
C PHE A 110 -5.27 -7.76 2.30
N LEU A 111 -4.56 -7.28 3.33
CA LEU A 111 -4.78 -7.71 4.71
C LEU A 111 -6.13 -7.25 5.26
N THR A 112 -6.59 -6.06 4.88
CA THR A 112 -7.91 -5.54 5.28
C THR A 112 -9.02 -6.43 4.74
N ASP A 113 -8.98 -6.74 3.45
CA ASP A 113 -9.98 -7.60 2.80
C ASP A 113 -9.89 -9.05 3.31
N ALA A 114 -8.66 -9.55 3.53
CA ALA A 114 -8.46 -10.89 4.08
C ALA A 114 -9.02 -11.00 5.51
N LEU A 115 -8.88 -9.97 6.34
CA LEU A 115 -9.46 -9.96 7.68
C LEU A 115 -10.99 -9.94 7.64
N ALA A 116 -11.60 -9.21 6.71
CA ALA A 116 -13.05 -9.23 6.51
C ALA A 116 -13.54 -10.62 6.10
N GLY A 117 -12.88 -11.25 5.12
CA GLY A 117 -13.19 -12.61 4.68
C GLY A 117 -12.98 -13.67 5.79
N LEU A 118 -11.88 -13.57 6.54
CA LEU A 118 -11.63 -14.46 7.67
C LEU A 118 -12.67 -14.30 8.78
N GLN A 119 -13.18 -13.08 9.00
CA GLN A 119 -14.26 -12.87 9.96
C GLN A 119 -15.54 -13.60 9.54
N LEU A 120 -15.87 -13.62 8.24
CA LEU A 120 -17.00 -14.39 7.72
C LEU A 120 -16.78 -15.90 7.88
N GLU A 121 -15.57 -16.42 7.59
CA GLU A 121 -15.22 -17.83 7.80
C GLU A 121 -15.34 -18.25 9.28
N ILE A 122 -14.93 -17.38 10.20
CA ILE A 122 -15.07 -17.60 11.65
C ILE A 122 -16.55 -17.62 12.04
N THR A 123 -17.35 -16.66 11.57
CA THR A 123 -18.79 -16.64 11.86
C THR A 123 -19.51 -17.85 11.26
N ALA A 124 -19.17 -18.26 10.04
CA ALA A 124 -19.74 -19.46 9.42
C ALA A 124 -19.38 -20.74 10.20
N THR A 125 -18.13 -20.89 10.62
CA THR A 125 -17.71 -22.05 11.44
C THR A 125 -18.38 -22.05 12.81
N GLU A 126 -18.53 -20.90 13.48
CA GLU A 126 -19.28 -20.77 14.74
C GLU A 126 -20.76 -21.16 14.56
N GLN A 127 -21.40 -20.73 13.47
CA GLN A 127 -22.78 -21.11 13.15
C GLN A 127 -22.94 -22.61 12.96
N LEU A 128 -22.01 -23.27 12.27
CA LEU A 128 -22.05 -24.73 12.07
C LEU A 128 -21.80 -25.50 13.37
N LEU A 129 -20.82 -25.06 14.17
CA LEU A 129 -20.52 -25.68 15.46
C LEU A 129 -21.72 -25.59 16.42
N THR A 130 -22.42 -24.46 16.44
CA THR A 130 -23.60 -24.26 17.31
C THR A 130 -24.84 -24.99 16.79
N SER A 131 -25.14 -24.88 15.49
CA SER A 131 -26.39 -25.40 14.92
C SER A 131 -26.35 -26.89 14.58
N GLU A 132 -25.22 -27.41 14.07
CA GLU A 132 -25.14 -28.80 13.60
C GLU A 132 -24.38 -29.72 14.55
N CYS A 133 -23.46 -29.17 15.36
CA CYS A 133 -22.65 -29.95 16.29
C CYS A 133 -23.04 -29.79 17.77
N GLU A 134 -24.04 -28.94 18.05
CA GLU A 134 -24.57 -28.63 19.38
C GLU A 134 -23.49 -28.15 20.37
N VAL A 135 -22.46 -27.46 19.88
CA VAL A 135 -21.39 -26.93 20.71
C VAL A 135 -21.88 -25.69 21.46
N GLY A 136 -21.90 -25.77 22.79
CA GLY A 136 -22.31 -24.67 23.66
C GLY A 136 -21.34 -23.48 23.66
N PRO A 137 -21.79 -22.30 24.16
CA PRO A 137 -20.98 -21.09 24.17
C PRO A 137 -19.71 -21.22 25.02
N GLU A 138 -19.76 -21.95 26.14
CA GLU A 138 -18.58 -22.20 26.98
C GLU A 138 -17.51 -23.01 26.21
N SER A 139 -17.92 -24.06 25.51
CA SER A 139 -17.03 -24.88 24.69
C SER A 139 -16.43 -24.09 23.50
N LEU A 140 -17.17 -23.11 22.94
CA LEU A 140 -16.62 -22.22 21.92
C LEU A 140 -15.54 -21.28 22.47
N GLU A 141 -15.72 -20.77 23.70
CA GLU A 141 -14.69 -19.99 24.38
C GLU A 141 -13.46 -20.85 24.70
N ASP A 142 -13.66 -22.10 25.12
CA ASP A 142 -12.56 -23.05 25.33
C ASP A 142 -11.80 -23.31 24.02
N LEU A 143 -12.52 -23.55 22.91
CA LEU A 143 -11.89 -23.72 21.59
C LEU A 143 -11.10 -22.48 21.19
N ARG A 144 -11.62 -21.27 21.48
CA ARG A 144 -10.94 -20.00 21.21
C ARG A 144 -9.69 -19.82 22.07
N ALA A 145 -9.74 -20.21 23.34
CA ALA A 145 -8.58 -20.18 24.23
C ALA A 145 -7.50 -21.19 23.80
N GLN A 146 -7.91 -22.41 23.45
CA GLN A 146 -7.04 -23.49 22.96
C GLN A 146 -6.48 -23.21 21.56
N ALA A 147 -7.09 -22.29 20.82
CA ALA A 147 -6.65 -21.91 19.48
C ALA A 147 -5.18 -21.48 19.46
N LYS A 148 -4.54 -21.05 20.55
CA LYS A 148 -3.09 -20.69 20.52
C LYS A 148 -2.14 -21.87 20.78
N LEU A 149 -2.65 -23.00 21.27
CA LEU A 149 -1.85 -24.10 21.82
C LEU A 149 -1.90 -25.38 20.97
N SER A 150 -2.95 -25.58 20.18
CA SER A 150 -3.17 -26.82 19.42
C SER A 150 -2.16 -27.03 18.26
N PRO A 151 -1.54 -28.22 18.09
CA PRO A 151 -0.73 -28.52 16.91
C PRO A 151 -1.61 -28.90 15.70
N LEU A 152 -2.20 -27.89 15.03
CA LEU A 152 -3.23 -28.07 13.99
C LEU A 152 -2.83 -29.05 12.87
N THR A 153 -1.63 -28.93 12.31
CA THR A 153 -1.16 -29.81 11.22
C THR A 153 -1.15 -31.27 11.66
N TYR A 154 -0.70 -31.55 12.89
CA TYR A 154 -0.70 -32.90 13.43
C TYR A 154 -2.11 -33.39 13.75
N ALA A 155 -2.94 -32.54 14.35
CA ALA A 155 -4.32 -32.86 14.69
C ALA A 155 -5.16 -33.20 13.44
N LEU A 156 -5.02 -32.43 12.36
CA LEU A 156 -5.69 -32.71 11.07
C LEU A 156 -5.23 -34.04 10.47
N LYS A 157 -3.92 -34.33 10.47
CA LYS A 157 -3.38 -35.61 9.99
C LYS A 157 -3.89 -36.79 10.82
N LYS A 158 -3.93 -36.63 12.14
CA LYS A 158 -4.44 -37.65 13.07
C LYS A 158 -5.93 -37.90 12.86
N LEU A 159 -6.71 -36.85 12.66
CA LEU A 159 -8.15 -36.94 12.38
C LEU A 159 -8.43 -37.66 11.05
N ALA A 160 -7.68 -37.31 10.00
CA ALA A 160 -7.76 -38.02 8.71
C ALA A 160 -7.42 -39.50 8.86
N ALA A 161 -6.32 -39.84 9.55
CA ALA A 161 -5.93 -41.23 9.77
C ALA A 161 -6.96 -42.04 10.58
N ARG A 162 -7.65 -41.41 11.54
CA ARG A 162 -8.76 -42.06 12.27
C ARG A 162 -9.95 -42.33 11.36
N ALA A 163 -10.30 -41.38 10.48
CA ALA A 163 -11.36 -41.56 9.49
C ALA A 163 -11.04 -42.70 8.52
N ASP A 164 -9.80 -42.75 8.00
CA ASP A 164 -9.35 -43.79 7.07
C ASP A 164 -9.42 -45.21 7.68
N LYS A 165 -9.21 -45.31 9.00
CA LYS A 165 -9.29 -46.56 9.76
C LYS A 165 -10.69 -46.91 10.26
N GLY A 166 -11.68 -46.03 10.06
CA GLY A 166 -13.03 -46.20 10.61
C GLY A 166 -13.08 -46.12 12.15
N GLU A 167 -12.13 -45.43 12.78
CA GLU A 167 -12.03 -45.25 14.24
C GLU A 167 -12.85 -44.04 14.75
N ILE A 168 -13.62 -43.39 13.88
CA ILE A 168 -14.40 -42.20 14.21
C ILE A 168 -15.69 -42.18 13.40
N GLU A 169 -16.79 -41.84 14.06
CA GLU A 169 -18.10 -41.64 13.43
C GLU A 169 -18.14 -40.34 12.62
N ALA A 170 -19.03 -40.29 11.62
CA ALA A 170 -19.13 -39.14 10.72
C ALA A 170 -19.46 -37.83 11.47
N ALA A 171 -20.38 -37.88 12.45
CA ALA A 171 -20.75 -36.71 13.24
C ALA A 171 -19.60 -36.19 14.10
N ASP A 172 -18.85 -37.08 14.75
CA ASP A 172 -17.70 -36.71 15.58
C ASP A 172 -16.55 -36.17 14.74
N TYR A 173 -16.33 -36.73 13.54
CA TYR A 173 -15.37 -36.20 12.60
C TYR A 173 -15.69 -34.77 12.18
N VAL A 174 -16.94 -34.50 11.79
CA VAL A 174 -17.36 -33.15 11.37
C VAL A 174 -17.17 -32.17 12.52
N ARG A 175 -17.57 -32.54 13.75
CA ARG A 175 -17.36 -31.72 14.95
C ARG A 175 -15.88 -31.44 15.21
N GLU A 176 -15.02 -32.46 15.21
CA GLU A 176 -13.57 -32.30 15.42
C GLU A 176 -12.94 -31.47 14.28
N ARG A 177 -13.34 -31.70 13.02
CA ARG A 177 -12.82 -31.01 11.84
C ARG A 177 -13.18 -29.52 11.84
N LEU A 178 -14.44 -29.20 12.15
CA LEU A 178 -14.92 -27.81 12.28
C LEU A 178 -14.23 -27.10 13.46
N SER A 179 -14.03 -27.80 14.58
CA SER A 179 -13.32 -27.23 15.74
C SER A 179 -11.87 -26.85 15.40
N LEU A 180 -11.16 -27.73 14.69
CA LEU A 180 -9.80 -27.46 14.21
C LEU A 180 -9.78 -26.32 13.17
N GLU A 181 -10.79 -26.25 12.31
CA GLU A 181 -10.90 -25.18 11.31
C GLU A 181 -11.14 -23.82 11.95
N TYR A 182 -12.07 -23.74 12.91
CA TYR A 182 -12.34 -22.55 13.71
C TYR A 182 -11.06 -22.05 14.41
N GLN A 183 -10.31 -22.96 15.05
CA GLN A 183 -9.02 -22.63 15.67
C GLN A 183 -7.98 -22.13 14.64
N ALA A 184 -7.91 -22.74 13.46
CA ALA A 184 -6.99 -22.32 12.40
C ALA A 184 -7.31 -20.91 11.89
N ARG A 185 -8.60 -20.60 11.66
CA ARG A 185 -9.06 -19.28 11.20
C ARG A 185 -8.81 -18.20 12.24
N LEU A 186 -9.02 -18.49 13.53
CA LEU A 186 -8.71 -17.57 14.62
C LEU A 186 -7.21 -17.20 14.65
N ARG A 187 -6.30 -18.18 14.52
CA ARG A 187 -4.85 -17.89 14.47
C ARG A 187 -4.48 -17.05 13.27
N GLN A 188 -5.00 -17.40 12.10
CA GLN A 188 -4.70 -16.71 10.86
C GLN A 188 -5.15 -15.24 10.94
N ARG A 189 -6.37 -15.00 11.46
CA ARG A 189 -6.87 -13.65 11.75
C ARG A 189 -5.93 -12.90 12.70
N ASP A 190 -5.50 -13.52 13.79
CA ASP A 190 -4.59 -12.88 14.76
C ASP A 190 -3.22 -12.53 14.13
N ARG A 191 -2.66 -13.41 13.28
CA ARG A 191 -1.43 -13.13 12.51
C ARG A 191 -1.64 -11.98 11.53
N PHE A 192 -2.73 -12.01 10.76
CA PHE A 192 -3.02 -11.00 9.74
C PHE A 192 -3.31 -9.64 10.37
N LYS A 193 -3.97 -9.61 11.53
CA LYS A 193 -4.20 -8.38 12.30
C LYS A 193 -2.88 -7.75 12.76
N LYS A 194 -1.94 -8.55 13.29
CA LYS A 194 -0.60 -8.06 13.67
C LYS A 194 0.16 -7.52 12.45
N ARG A 195 0.09 -8.24 11.33
CA ARG A 195 0.73 -7.83 10.06
C ARG A 195 0.12 -6.54 9.51
N LEU A 196 -1.20 -6.37 9.60
CA LEU A 196 -1.87 -5.15 9.14
C LEU A 196 -1.43 -3.96 9.98
N ASN A 197 -1.42 -4.10 11.30
CA ASN A 197 -0.93 -3.05 12.19
C ASN A 197 0.51 -2.65 11.87
N LEU A 198 1.39 -3.62 11.63
CA LEU A 198 2.78 -3.35 11.24
C LEU A 198 2.85 -2.63 9.87
N ALA A 199 2.10 -3.11 8.88
CA ALA A 199 2.08 -2.51 7.54
C ALA A 199 1.54 -1.07 7.57
N LEU A 200 0.51 -0.79 8.37
CA LEU A 200 -0.04 0.56 8.54
C LEU A 200 0.95 1.49 9.24
N LEU A 201 1.64 1.00 10.28
CA LEU A 201 2.71 1.76 10.95
C LEU A 201 3.88 2.05 10.00
N GLU A 202 4.34 1.06 9.25
CA GLU A 202 5.41 1.22 8.26
C GLU A 202 4.99 2.18 7.14
N ARG A 203 3.74 2.08 6.67
CA ARG A 203 3.15 3.01 5.70
C ARG A 203 3.14 4.43 6.22
N GLN A 204 2.65 4.64 7.44
CA GLN A 204 2.62 5.96 8.07
C GLN A 204 4.03 6.53 8.24
N ALA A 205 4.98 5.72 8.71
CA ALA A 205 6.38 6.12 8.82
C ALA A 205 6.97 6.48 7.45
N THR A 206 6.66 5.72 6.40
CA THR A 206 7.13 6.00 5.04
C THR A 206 6.55 7.31 4.49
N ILE A 207 5.25 7.56 4.67
CA ILE A 207 4.58 8.80 4.25
C ILE A 207 5.16 10.02 4.95
N LEU A 208 5.44 9.91 6.25
CA LEU A 208 5.92 11.03 7.07
C LEU A 208 7.45 11.21 7.02
N SER A 209 8.18 10.21 6.51
CA SER A 209 9.62 10.31 6.34
C SER A 209 9.97 11.25 5.19
N SER A 210 11.04 12.03 5.38
CA SER A 210 11.60 12.87 4.33
C SER A 210 12.92 12.28 3.84
N LEU A 211 13.27 12.55 2.59
CA LEU A 211 14.58 12.20 2.04
C LEU A 211 15.69 12.83 2.89
N SER A 212 16.76 12.07 3.18
CA SER A 212 17.91 12.56 3.92
C SER A 212 18.66 13.67 3.17
N ASP A 213 19.51 14.42 3.87
CA ASP A 213 20.30 15.48 3.23
C ASP A 213 21.25 14.92 2.17
N GLU A 214 21.78 13.71 2.40
CA GLU A 214 22.65 12.98 1.47
C GLU A 214 21.91 12.62 0.18
N PHE A 215 20.69 12.08 0.27
CA PHE A 215 19.91 11.76 -0.91
C PHE A 215 19.46 13.00 -1.68
N LEU A 216 19.07 14.07 -0.98
CA LEU A 216 18.74 15.35 -1.63
C LEU A 216 19.96 15.94 -2.37
N ALA A 217 21.14 15.89 -1.74
CA ALA A 217 22.40 16.32 -2.35
C ALA A 217 22.76 15.46 -3.56
N GLU A 218 22.57 14.14 -3.45
CA GLU A 218 22.84 13.19 -4.52
C GLU A 218 21.95 13.47 -5.73
N ILE A 219 20.63 13.59 -5.55
CA ILE A 219 19.67 13.85 -6.63
C ILE A 219 19.97 15.19 -7.31
N TRP A 220 20.16 16.24 -6.52
CA TRP A 220 20.46 17.59 -7.01
C TRP A 220 21.90 17.71 -7.52
N CYS A 221 22.78 16.73 -7.27
CA CYS A 221 24.19 16.77 -7.65
C CYS A 221 24.94 17.99 -7.06
N ILE A 222 24.67 18.33 -5.80
CA ILE A 222 25.36 19.39 -5.05
C ILE A 222 26.02 18.82 -3.79
N ALA A 223 26.84 19.62 -3.10
CA ALA A 223 27.36 19.24 -1.79
C ALA A 223 26.25 19.11 -0.74
N VAL A 224 26.45 18.27 0.29
CA VAL A 224 25.49 18.06 1.38
C VAL A 224 25.32 19.29 2.26
N GLY A 225 26.41 20.01 2.57
CA GLY A 225 26.42 21.12 3.54
C GLY A 225 25.35 22.21 3.32
N PRO A 226 25.08 22.65 2.08
CA PRO A 226 23.99 23.61 1.80
C PRO A 226 22.56 23.08 1.97
N ILE A 227 22.33 21.76 1.97
CA ILE A 227 20.99 21.17 1.89
C ILE A 227 20.14 21.50 3.11
N THR A 228 20.66 21.31 4.32
CA THR A 228 19.89 21.51 5.56
C THR A 228 19.27 22.91 5.63
N ASN A 229 20.08 23.94 5.34
CA ASN A 229 19.63 25.33 5.34
C ASN A 229 18.63 25.62 4.21
N ARG A 230 18.84 25.05 3.01
CA ARG A 230 17.90 25.17 1.89
C ARG A 230 16.56 24.51 2.24
N ARG A 231 16.58 23.34 2.90
CA ARG A 231 15.40 22.60 3.37
C ARG A 231 14.57 23.44 4.32
N VAL A 232 15.17 23.92 5.41
CA VAL A 232 14.45 24.71 6.43
C VAL A 232 13.79 25.95 5.82
N LYS A 233 14.54 26.70 4.99
CA LYS A 233 13.99 27.89 4.31
C LYS A 233 12.87 27.56 3.34
N ALA A 234 12.98 26.45 2.62
CA ALA A 234 11.98 26.02 1.65
C ALA A 234 10.68 25.57 2.34
N VAL A 235 10.79 24.76 3.40
CA VAL A 235 9.62 24.29 4.18
C VAL A 235 8.92 25.48 4.83
N GLN A 236 9.68 26.42 5.45
CA GLN A 236 9.08 27.62 6.04
C GLN A 236 8.36 28.49 4.99
N ALA A 237 9.00 28.72 3.83
CA ALA A 237 8.40 29.50 2.75
C ALA A 237 7.13 28.82 2.21
N TYR A 238 7.17 27.49 2.03
CA TYR A 238 6.03 26.70 1.60
C TYR A 238 4.86 26.80 2.57
N VAL A 239 5.09 26.53 3.86
CA VAL A 239 4.04 26.57 4.89
C VAL A 239 3.41 27.96 4.98
N ASN A 240 4.22 29.03 4.94
CA ASN A 240 3.71 30.40 4.95
C ASN A 240 2.85 30.71 3.72
N THR A 241 3.31 30.28 2.53
CA THR A 241 2.60 30.50 1.26
C THR A 241 1.28 29.73 1.23
N LEU A 242 1.30 28.47 1.69
CA LEU A 242 0.11 27.62 1.77
C LEU A 242 -0.89 28.16 2.79
N ALA A 243 -0.44 28.60 3.97
CA ALA A 243 -1.30 29.21 4.98
C ALA A 243 -2.00 30.47 4.44
N ALA A 244 -1.27 31.32 3.71
CA ALA A 244 -1.85 32.49 3.06
C ALA A 244 -2.88 32.12 2.00
N ALA A 245 -2.60 31.12 1.16
CA ALA A 245 -3.51 30.63 0.14
C ALA A 245 -4.80 30.05 0.76
N VAL A 246 -4.68 29.21 1.78
CA VAL A 246 -5.83 28.62 2.49
C VAL A 246 -6.69 29.71 3.14
N LYS A 247 -6.07 30.67 3.84
CA LYS A 247 -6.79 31.79 4.46
C LYS A 247 -7.54 32.62 3.42
N SER A 248 -6.89 32.98 2.30
CA SER A 248 -7.54 33.75 1.23
C SER A 248 -8.74 33.03 0.61
N SER A 249 -8.69 31.69 0.51
CA SER A 249 -9.80 30.89 0.00
C SER A 249 -10.99 30.84 0.96
N LEU A 250 -10.73 30.82 2.28
CA LEU A 250 -11.77 30.91 3.32
C LEU A 250 -12.41 32.31 3.34
N ASP A 251 -11.61 33.36 3.19
CA ASP A 251 -12.10 34.74 3.11
C ASP A 251 -12.96 34.94 1.84
N ALA A 252 -12.58 34.32 0.71
CA ALA A 252 -13.38 34.36 -0.52
C ALA A 252 -14.66 33.52 -0.42
N ALA A 253 -14.62 32.34 0.22
CA ALA A 253 -15.79 31.49 0.43
C ALA A 253 -16.78 32.11 1.41
N SER A 254 -16.30 32.74 2.48
CA SER A 254 -17.13 33.50 3.42
C SER A 254 -17.74 34.74 2.77
N PHE A 255 -16.98 35.45 1.91
CA PHE A 255 -17.51 36.53 1.09
C PHE A 255 -18.58 36.03 0.11
N ALA A 256 -18.34 34.93 -0.61
CA ALA A 256 -19.31 34.34 -1.53
C ALA A 256 -20.56 33.84 -0.80
N ALA A 257 -20.43 33.27 0.40
CA ALA A 257 -21.55 32.89 1.25
C ALA A 257 -22.35 34.12 1.71
N ALA A 258 -21.70 35.22 2.08
CA ALA A 258 -22.36 36.48 2.43
C ALA A 258 -23.08 37.11 1.23
N VAL A 259 -22.49 37.05 0.04
CA VAL A 259 -23.11 37.50 -1.22
C VAL A 259 -24.32 36.63 -1.57
N ASN A 260 -24.21 35.31 -1.48
CA ASN A 260 -25.30 34.37 -1.74
C ASN A 260 -26.43 34.46 -0.68
N ALA A 261 -26.11 34.89 0.55
CA ALA A 261 -27.10 35.20 1.58
C ALA A 261 -27.80 36.56 1.38
N GLY A 262 -27.53 37.27 0.27
CA GLY A 262 -28.22 38.52 -0.09
C GLY A 262 -27.70 39.77 0.63
N LEU A 263 -26.52 39.72 1.27
CA LEU A 263 -25.94 40.86 2.02
C LEU A 263 -25.15 41.85 1.15
N GLY A 264 -25.13 41.63 -0.17
CA GLY A 264 -24.32 42.37 -1.16
C GLY A 264 -24.41 43.92 -1.12
N PRO A 265 -25.56 44.57 -0.87
CA PRO A 265 -25.62 46.05 -0.90
C PRO A 265 -25.23 46.74 0.42
N ARG A 266 -24.97 46.03 1.52
CA ARG A 266 -24.73 46.66 2.84
C ARG A 266 -23.26 46.99 3.16
N LEU A 267 -22.32 46.71 2.26
CA LEU A 267 -20.90 47.02 2.48
C LEU A 267 -20.49 48.46 2.07
N ALA A 268 -21.41 49.25 1.52
CA ALA A 268 -21.21 50.69 1.30
C ALA A 268 -21.73 51.50 2.49
N GLY A 269 -21.13 51.31 3.67
CA GLY A 269 -21.53 52.07 4.86
C GLY A 269 -20.79 51.59 6.10
N GLY A 270 -19.76 52.33 6.49
CA GLY A 270 -18.98 52.02 7.68
C GLY A 270 -19.82 52.05 8.96
N SER A 271 -19.62 51.03 9.80
CA SER A 271 -19.95 51.08 11.22
C SER A 271 -18.81 50.43 11.97
N LYS A 272 -18.16 51.23 12.82
CA LYS A 272 -17.24 50.75 13.85
C LYS A 272 -18.09 50.03 14.89
N ASN A 273 -17.66 48.84 15.29
CA ASN A 273 -18.18 48.02 16.41
C ASN A 273 -19.14 46.89 16.02
N GLU A 274 -18.63 45.81 15.42
CA GLU A 274 -19.12 44.46 15.75
C GLU A 274 -17.94 43.51 15.81
N GLY A 275 -17.64 43.01 17.01
CA GLY A 275 -16.66 41.96 17.23
C GLY A 275 -17.21 40.65 16.70
N ILE A 276 -16.69 40.17 15.58
CA ILE A 276 -16.89 38.80 15.13
C ILE A 276 -15.76 37.98 15.74
N GLY A 277 -16.12 37.16 16.72
CA GLY A 277 -15.25 36.14 17.27
C GLY A 277 -14.78 35.20 16.16
N SER A 278 -13.57 35.44 15.66
CA SER A 278 -12.82 34.47 14.89
C SER A 278 -12.45 33.33 15.83
N GLN A 279 -13.26 32.28 15.88
CA GLN A 279 -12.75 31.01 16.38
C GLN A 279 -11.54 30.65 15.52
N PRO A 280 -10.37 30.39 16.12
CA PRO A 280 -9.26 29.85 15.35
C PRO A 280 -9.73 28.52 14.79
N VAL A 281 -9.72 28.38 13.46
CA VAL A 281 -9.91 27.09 12.82
C VAL A 281 -8.86 26.18 13.42
N ASP A 282 -9.33 25.15 14.13
CA ASP A 282 -8.49 24.12 14.72
C ASP A 282 -7.88 23.32 13.55
N VAL A 283 -6.78 23.83 13.01
CA VAL A 283 -5.92 23.14 12.04
C VAL A 283 -5.17 22.09 12.85
N SER A 284 -5.86 21.02 13.22
CA SER A 284 -5.33 19.94 14.05
C SER A 284 -4.24 19.19 13.26
N GLY A 285 -3.00 19.66 13.37
CA GLY A 285 -1.78 19.12 12.73
C GLY A 285 -1.00 20.17 11.95
N ASP A 286 0.33 20.07 11.87
CA ASP A 286 1.12 20.99 11.07
C ASP A 286 0.74 20.90 9.56
N LEU A 287 0.74 22.03 8.85
CA LEU A 287 0.32 22.12 7.44
C LEU A 287 1.19 21.23 6.50
N TRP A 288 2.41 20.91 6.95
CA TRP A 288 3.31 20.01 6.24
C TRP A 288 2.82 18.56 6.27
N THR A 289 2.46 18.06 7.45
CA THR A 289 1.86 16.74 7.65
C THR A 289 0.54 16.63 6.92
N GLN A 290 -0.29 17.68 6.96
CA GLN A 290 -1.53 17.71 6.18
C GLN A 290 -1.29 17.65 4.68
N THR A 291 -0.23 18.30 4.17
CA THR A 291 0.20 18.19 2.78
C THR A 291 0.54 16.73 2.43
N LEU A 292 1.35 16.07 3.25
CA LEU A 292 1.76 14.67 3.03
C LEU A 292 0.55 13.73 3.04
N LEU A 293 -0.37 13.90 3.99
CA LEU A 293 -1.57 13.07 4.09
C LEU A 293 -2.54 13.30 2.94
N ALA A 294 -2.73 14.55 2.50
CA ALA A 294 -3.58 14.88 1.35
C ALA A 294 -3.01 14.26 0.06
N LEU A 295 -1.69 14.39 -0.17
CA LEU A 295 -1.04 13.81 -1.34
C LEU A 295 -1.00 12.27 -1.32
N ALA A 296 -0.91 11.66 -0.13
CA ALA A 296 -0.91 10.21 0.03
C ALA A 296 -2.33 9.59 -0.07
N ALA A 297 -3.39 10.41 -0.06
CA ALA A 297 -4.75 9.95 -0.30
C ALA A 297 -5.02 9.69 -1.78
N ASP A 298 -4.28 10.36 -2.67
CA ASP A 298 -4.39 10.12 -4.11
C ASP A 298 -3.67 8.82 -4.51
N PRO A 299 -4.24 8.03 -5.44
CA PRO A 299 -3.59 6.83 -5.92
C PRO A 299 -2.28 7.17 -6.64
N ILE A 300 -1.19 6.52 -6.22
CA ILE A 300 0.10 6.62 -6.90
C ILE A 300 -0.06 5.93 -8.26
N PRO A 301 0.39 6.57 -9.38
CA PRO A 301 0.33 5.95 -10.70
C PRO A 301 0.98 4.56 -10.71
N LEU A 302 0.32 3.60 -11.35
CA LEU A 302 0.81 2.23 -11.45
C LEU A 302 2.18 2.20 -12.15
N LEU A 303 3.14 1.61 -11.47
CA LEU A 303 4.49 1.42 -11.99
C LEU A 303 4.48 0.33 -13.06
N THR A 304 5.40 0.45 -14.03
CA THR A 304 5.57 -0.56 -15.08
C THR A 304 5.87 -1.92 -14.45
N PRO A 305 5.17 -3.00 -14.85
CA PRO A 305 5.43 -4.34 -14.35
C PRO A 305 6.90 -4.72 -14.56
N LYS A 306 7.50 -5.36 -13.55
CA LYS A 306 8.81 -6.02 -13.68
C LYS A 306 8.67 -7.47 -13.22
N PRO A 307 9.42 -8.41 -13.78
CA PRO A 307 9.49 -9.76 -13.21
C PRO A 307 10.05 -9.71 -11.78
N CYS A 308 9.55 -10.59 -10.93
CA CYS A 308 10.05 -10.73 -9.56
C CYS A 308 11.52 -11.21 -9.53
N ALA A 309 12.34 -10.60 -8.65
CA ALA A 309 13.79 -10.76 -8.65
C ALA A 309 14.32 -11.91 -7.77
N HIS A 310 13.45 -12.65 -7.06
CA HIS A 310 13.86 -13.77 -6.21
C HIS A 310 13.90 -15.09 -7.00
N PRO A 311 14.66 -16.11 -6.55
CA PRO A 311 14.97 -17.32 -7.34
C PRO A 311 13.75 -18.14 -7.79
N GLU A 312 12.66 -18.10 -7.02
CA GLU A 312 11.40 -18.79 -7.32
C GLU A 312 10.45 -17.92 -8.18
N GLY A 313 10.94 -16.76 -8.62
CA GLY A 313 10.18 -15.87 -9.47
C GLY A 313 9.86 -16.48 -10.82
N GLY A 314 8.67 -16.23 -11.34
CA GLY A 314 8.26 -16.85 -12.61
C GLY A 314 7.71 -18.26 -12.50
N THR A 315 7.84 -18.92 -11.34
CA THR A 315 7.48 -20.33 -11.24
C THR A 315 5.97 -20.52 -11.01
N LYS A 316 5.41 -21.56 -11.65
CA LYS A 316 4.03 -22.00 -11.38
C LYS A 316 3.79 -22.35 -9.90
N SER A 317 4.82 -22.87 -9.23
CA SER A 317 4.73 -23.24 -7.81
C SER A 317 4.58 -22.02 -6.89
N LEU A 318 5.30 -20.93 -7.15
CA LEU A 318 5.12 -19.67 -6.43
C LEU A 318 3.73 -19.10 -6.69
N THR A 319 3.30 -19.08 -7.94
CA THR A 319 1.98 -18.56 -8.35
C THR A 319 0.84 -19.33 -7.66
N ALA A 320 0.91 -20.67 -7.61
CA ALA A 320 -0.06 -21.50 -6.91
C ALA A 320 -0.10 -21.18 -5.40
N LYS A 321 1.06 -21.03 -4.76
CA LYS A 321 1.12 -20.66 -3.33
C LYS A 321 0.56 -19.25 -3.07
N LEU A 322 0.81 -18.29 -3.96
CA LEU A 322 0.23 -16.94 -3.88
C LEU A 322 -1.30 -16.99 -4.03
N ARG A 323 -1.83 -17.78 -4.98
CA ARG A 323 -3.29 -17.99 -5.11
C ARG A 323 -3.87 -18.61 -3.84
N ASN A 324 -3.22 -19.63 -3.27
CA ASN A 324 -3.65 -20.24 -2.01
C ASN A 324 -3.59 -19.27 -0.83
N LEU A 325 -2.59 -18.38 -0.79
CA LEU A 325 -2.52 -17.31 0.21
C LEU A 325 -3.63 -16.28 0.02
N ALA A 326 -3.96 -15.94 -1.23
CA ALA A 326 -5.02 -14.99 -1.58
C ALA A 326 -6.39 -15.44 -1.06
N ILE A 327 -6.61 -16.76 -1.08
CA ILE A 327 -7.83 -17.41 -0.61
C ILE A 327 -7.72 -17.98 0.80
N TYR A 328 -6.68 -17.60 1.55
CA TYR A 328 -6.39 -18.03 2.92
C TYR A 328 -6.35 -19.56 3.13
N GLU A 329 -6.14 -20.36 2.09
CA GLU A 329 -6.04 -21.83 2.15
C GLU A 329 -4.59 -22.32 2.26
N LEU A 330 -3.60 -21.42 2.18
CA LEU A 330 -2.20 -21.77 2.42
C LEU A 330 -1.98 -22.22 3.88
N GLY A 331 -1.36 -23.37 4.07
CA GLY A 331 -1.06 -23.92 5.40
C GLY A 331 -0.16 -23.00 6.22
N GLU A 332 -0.35 -22.99 7.55
CA GLU A 332 0.34 -22.06 8.46
C GLU A 332 1.88 -22.09 8.32
N ASP A 333 2.48 -23.28 8.23
CA ASP A 333 3.94 -23.43 8.09
C ASP A 333 4.47 -22.86 6.77
N GLU A 334 3.71 -23.01 5.68
CA GLU A 334 4.07 -22.48 4.37
C GLU A 334 3.86 -20.97 4.31
N GLU A 335 2.74 -20.50 4.86
CA GLU A 335 2.42 -19.08 4.99
C GLU A 335 3.55 -18.34 5.73
N VAL A 336 4.01 -18.86 6.87
CA VAL A 336 5.09 -18.25 7.66
C VAL A 336 6.42 -18.22 6.91
N LYS A 337 6.77 -19.31 6.19
CA LYS A 337 8.01 -19.37 5.38
C LYS A 337 7.97 -18.43 4.17
N MET A 338 6.80 -18.33 3.56
CA MET A 338 6.56 -17.53 2.35
C MET A 338 6.46 -16.03 2.67
N TRP A 339 5.92 -15.68 3.83
CA TRP A 339 5.55 -14.30 4.17
C TRP A 339 6.70 -13.29 3.98
N PRO A 340 7.91 -13.48 4.55
CA PRO A 340 8.99 -12.49 4.43
C PRO A 340 9.42 -12.25 2.98
N ARG A 341 9.32 -13.27 2.12
CA ARG A 341 9.72 -13.21 0.70
C ARG A 341 8.68 -12.49 -0.15
N THR A 342 7.41 -12.74 0.12
CA THR A 342 6.29 -12.22 -0.67
C THR A 342 5.99 -10.76 -0.34
N VAL A 343 5.99 -10.39 0.94
CA VAL A 343 5.65 -9.01 1.36
C VAL A 343 6.69 -7.96 1.00
N GLN A 344 7.93 -8.36 0.76
CA GLN A 344 8.99 -7.46 0.33
C GLN A 344 8.96 -7.20 -1.19
N CYS A 345 8.30 -8.08 -1.95
CA CYS A 345 8.24 -7.98 -3.40
C CYS A 345 6.92 -7.34 -3.86
N LEU A 346 7.01 -6.15 -4.46
CA LEU A 346 5.85 -5.45 -5.04
C LEU A 346 5.11 -6.32 -6.07
N ASN A 347 5.84 -7.06 -6.91
CA ASN A 347 5.25 -7.87 -7.98
C ASN A 347 4.48 -9.07 -7.40
N CYS A 348 5.03 -9.75 -6.38
CA CYS A 348 4.31 -10.82 -5.68
C CYS A 348 3.06 -10.31 -4.98
N LEU A 349 3.10 -9.12 -4.39
CA LEU A 349 1.91 -8.49 -3.80
C LEU A 349 0.88 -8.09 -4.86
N THR A 350 1.32 -7.68 -6.05
CA THR A 350 0.42 -7.39 -7.18
C THR A 350 -0.29 -8.65 -7.64
N VAL A 351 0.45 -9.75 -7.83
CA VAL A 351 -0.10 -11.08 -8.15
C VAL A 351 -1.07 -11.55 -7.06
N LEU A 352 -0.67 -11.44 -5.79
CA LEU A 352 -1.49 -11.82 -4.64
C LEU A 352 -2.80 -11.04 -4.62
N ARG A 353 -2.73 -9.72 -4.85
CA ARG A 353 -3.90 -8.84 -4.84
C ARG A 353 -4.84 -9.15 -6.01
N ALA A 354 -4.31 -9.36 -7.20
CA ALA A 354 -5.10 -9.76 -8.37
C ALA A 354 -5.81 -11.10 -8.12
N ALA A 355 -5.08 -12.10 -7.61
CA ALA A 355 -5.66 -13.40 -7.27
C ALA A 355 -6.76 -13.27 -6.19
N GLN A 356 -6.61 -12.38 -5.22
CA GLN A 356 -7.63 -12.15 -4.20
C GLN A 356 -8.91 -11.53 -4.80
N GLN A 357 -8.75 -10.54 -5.67
CA GLN A 357 -9.88 -9.87 -6.34
C GLN A 357 -10.64 -10.82 -7.26
N GLU A 358 -9.93 -11.68 -7.99
CA GLU A 358 -10.55 -12.62 -8.94
C GLU A 358 -11.09 -13.89 -8.31
N SER A 359 -10.57 -14.29 -7.14
CA SER A 359 -11.10 -15.45 -6.40
C SER A 359 -12.57 -15.28 -5.97
N GLY A 360 -13.14 -14.08 -6.11
CA GLY A 360 -14.50 -13.76 -5.72
C GLY A 360 -14.72 -13.86 -4.21
N ILE A 361 -13.65 -13.86 -3.42
CA ILE A 361 -13.68 -13.95 -1.95
C ILE A 361 -14.09 -12.64 -1.30
N VAL A 362 -13.68 -11.53 -1.90
CA VAL A 362 -14.08 -10.20 -1.45
C VAL A 362 -15.56 -10.01 -1.75
N GLY A 363 -16.36 -9.70 -0.73
CA GLY A 363 -17.79 -9.43 -0.87
C GLY A 363 -18.71 -10.67 -0.89
N ARG A 364 -18.23 -11.85 -0.51
CA ARG A 364 -19.10 -13.04 -0.38
C ARG A 364 -20.15 -12.87 0.70
N THR A 365 -21.30 -13.50 0.48
CA THR A 365 -22.34 -13.58 1.52
C THR A 365 -21.96 -14.63 2.57
N LEU A 366 -22.54 -14.52 3.76
CA LEU A 366 -22.31 -15.49 4.82
C LEU A 366 -22.80 -16.88 4.43
N ASP A 367 -23.93 -16.98 3.74
CA ASP A 367 -24.53 -18.25 3.30
C ASP A 367 -23.60 -19.02 2.34
N ASP A 368 -22.97 -18.31 1.40
CA ASP A 368 -21.99 -18.91 0.48
C ASP A 368 -20.77 -19.47 1.23
N VAL A 369 -20.32 -18.74 2.26
CA VAL A 369 -19.19 -19.16 3.10
C VAL A 369 -19.58 -20.38 3.94
N VAL A 370 -20.77 -20.38 4.54
CA VAL A 370 -21.32 -21.54 5.28
C VAL A 370 -21.36 -22.78 4.40
N ALA A 371 -21.89 -22.68 3.17
CA ALA A 371 -21.92 -23.80 2.23
C ALA A 371 -20.51 -24.33 1.93
N ARG A 372 -19.52 -23.46 1.71
CA ARG A 372 -18.13 -23.88 1.48
C ARG A 372 -17.51 -24.55 2.68
N VAL A 373 -17.68 -23.99 3.87
CA VAL A 373 -17.15 -24.61 5.10
C VAL A 373 -17.74 -26.01 5.25
N LYS A 374 -19.07 -26.18 5.08
CA LYS A 374 -19.71 -27.51 5.10
C LYS A 374 -19.06 -28.48 4.11
N THR A 375 -18.85 -28.07 2.86
CA THR A 375 -18.22 -28.94 1.85
C THR A 375 -16.79 -29.32 2.22
N ARG A 376 -16.00 -28.39 2.79
CA ARG A 376 -14.60 -28.62 3.17
C ARG A 376 -14.45 -29.48 4.43
N THR A 377 -15.45 -29.47 5.31
CA THR A 377 -15.41 -30.23 6.57
C THR A 377 -16.23 -31.51 6.54
N ALA A 378 -16.84 -31.86 5.40
CA ALA A 378 -17.61 -33.08 5.23
C ALA A 378 -16.76 -34.34 5.47
N PHE A 379 -17.42 -35.40 5.95
CA PHE A 379 -16.76 -36.69 6.16
C PHE A 379 -16.28 -37.28 4.82
N PRO A 380 -15.02 -37.76 4.74
CA PRO A 380 -14.49 -38.32 3.50
C PRO A 380 -15.14 -39.69 3.20
N THR A 381 -16.16 -39.70 2.35
CA THR A 381 -16.72 -40.94 1.78
C THR A 381 -15.98 -41.34 0.50
N LYS A 382 -15.72 -42.65 0.29
CA LYS A 382 -14.99 -43.16 -0.89
C LYS A 382 -15.57 -42.69 -2.23
N GLU A 383 -16.89 -42.51 -2.32
CA GLU A 383 -17.57 -41.95 -3.50
C GLU A 383 -17.34 -40.45 -3.67
N ALA A 384 -17.29 -39.69 -2.57
CA ALA A 384 -16.97 -38.26 -2.61
C ALA A 384 -15.49 -37.98 -2.95
N VAL A 385 -14.56 -38.87 -2.58
CA VAL A 385 -13.15 -38.76 -2.98
C VAL A 385 -12.98 -39.03 -4.47
N ALA A 386 -13.72 -40.00 -5.03
CA ALA A 386 -13.76 -40.25 -6.47
C ALA A 386 -14.43 -39.08 -7.22
N ALA A 387 -15.54 -38.53 -6.71
CA ALA A 387 -16.21 -37.38 -7.30
C ALA A 387 -15.40 -36.07 -7.19
N ALA A 388 -14.59 -35.89 -6.15
CA ALA A 388 -13.67 -34.74 -6.03
C ALA A 388 -12.43 -34.88 -6.92
N LEU A 389 -12.01 -36.11 -7.25
CA LEU A 389 -10.98 -36.39 -8.26
C LEU A 389 -11.51 -36.26 -9.70
N GLU A 390 -12.81 -36.50 -9.92
CA GLU A 390 -13.51 -36.32 -11.20
C GLU A 390 -14.09 -34.91 -11.39
N ALA A 391 -14.22 -34.11 -10.34
CA ALA A 391 -14.64 -32.72 -10.43
C ALA A 391 -13.63 -31.96 -11.31
N ALA A 392 -14.10 -31.54 -12.48
CA ALA A 392 -13.29 -30.82 -13.44
C ALA A 392 -12.55 -29.66 -12.75
N PRO A 393 -11.27 -29.42 -13.08
CA PRO A 393 -10.57 -28.23 -12.60
C PRO A 393 -11.42 -27.00 -12.93
N PRO A 394 -11.36 -25.94 -12.10
CA PRO A 394 -12.08 -24.70 -12.38
C PRO A 394 -11.79 -24.27 -13.82
N PRO A 395 -12.77 -23.68 -14.53
CA PRO A 395 -12.68 -23.46 -15.97
C PRO A 395 -11.37 -22.75 -16.32
N GLU A 396 -10.49 -23.47 -17.04
CA GLU A 396 -9.15 -23.02 -17.42
C GLU A 396 -9.20 -21.68 -18.16
N THR A 397 -10.33 -21.31 -18.76
CA THR A 397 -10.58 -20.03 -19.41
C THR A 397 -10.42 -18.80 -18.50
N GLN A 398 -10.73 -18.87 -17.19
CA GLN A 398 -10.47 -17.74 -16.27
C GLN A 398 -9.03 -17.75 -15.74
N ALA A 399 -8.45 -18.95 -15.55
CA ALA A 399 -7.07 -19.10 -15.11
C ALA A 399 -6.06 -18.61 -16.16
N LEU A 400 -6.36 -18.82 -17.45
CA LEU A 400 -5.57 -18.32 -18.57
C LEU A 400 -5.56 -16.79 -18.66
N ASP A 401 -6.71 -16.12 -18.47
CA ASP A 401 -6.81 -14.65 -18.49
C ASP A 401 -5.99 -13.99 -17.36
N LEU A 402 -6.06 -14.55 -16.14
CA LEU A 402 -5.22 -14.09 -15.03
C LEU A 402 -3.74 -14.34 -15.29
N GLU A 403 -3.37 -15.51 -15.81
CA GLU A 403 -1.98 -15.87 -16.06
C GLU A 403 -1.36 -14.99 -17.17
N GLU A 404 -2.14 -14.65 -18.20
CA GLU A 404 -1.76 -13.67 -19.23
C GLU A 404 -1.60 -12.26 -18.65
N ARG A 405 -2.53 -11.81 -17.79
CA ARG A 405 -2.46 -10.51 -17.10
C ARG A 405 -1.30 -10.41 -16.11
N LEU A 406 -0.91 -11.54 -15.51
CA LEU A 406 0.17 -11.62 -14.54
C LEU A 406 1.53 -11.95 -15.15
N ARG A 407 1.57 -12.41 -16.41
CA ARG A 407 2.81 -12.73 -17.14
C ARG A 407 3.88 -11.63 -17.06
N PRO A 408 3.54 -10.32 -17.15
CA PRO A 408 4.53 -9.25 -17.01
C PRO A 408 5.19 -9.16 -15.61
N PHE A 409 4.55 -9.71 -14.58
CA PHE A 409 5.01 -9.68 -13.18
C PHE A 409 5.67 -10.99 -12.75
N ILE A 410 5.21 -12.10 -13.32
CA ILE A 410 5.69 -13.44 -13.05
C ILE A 410 7.00 -13.66 -13.84
N GLY A 411 7.03 -13.28 -15.13
CA GLY A 411 8.11 -13.65 -16.06
C GLY A 411 7.80 -14.97 -16.76
N ASP A 412 8.55 -15.29 -17.83
CA ASP A 412 8.39 -16.59 -18.51
C ASP A 412 9.03 -17.71 -17.68
N ASP A 413 8.36 -18.87 -17.65
CA ASP A 413 8.71 -20.02 -16.82
C ASP A 413 10.14 -20.52 -17.15
N ALA A 414 11.13 -20.14 -16.34
CA ALA A 414 12.53 -20.53 -16.52
C ALA A 414 12.76 -22.06 -16.36
N GLY A 415 11.73 -22.81 -15.94
CA GLY A 415 11.77 -24.24 -15.67
C GLY A 415 11.47 -25.17 -16.86
N GLN A 416 11.10 -24.67 -18.05
CA GLN A 416 10.80 -25.53 -19.22
C GLN A 416 11.72 -25.38 -20.44
N VAL A 417 12.75 -24.53 -20.40
CA VAL A 417 13.71 -24.40 -21.52
C VAL A 417 14.90 -25.37 -21.39
N GLY A 418 14.83 -26.33 -20.47
CA GLY A 418 15.87 -27.33 -20.23
C GLY A 418 15.49 -28.75 -20.63
N ALA A 419 15.01 -28.99 -21.86
CA ALA A 419 15.04 -30.32 -22.50
C ALA A 419 14.48 -30.30 -23.94
N LYS A 420 15.14 -29.60 -24.87
CA LYS A 420 15.19 -30.06 -26.26
C LYS A 420 16.60 -29.81 -26.80
N SER A 421 17.45 -30.82 -26.61
CA SER A 421 18.54 -31.08 -27.54
C SER A 421 17.94 -31.23 -28.94
N TRP A 422 18.37 -30.41 -29.90
CA TRP A 422 18.75 -30.79 -31.27
C TRP A 422 19.68 -29.71 -31.80
#